data_AF-A0A3D3GHJ0-F1
#
_entry.id   AF-A0A3D3GHJ0-F1
#
_cell.length_a   1.000
_cell.length_b   1.000
_cell.length_c   1.000
_cell.angle_alpha   90.00
_cell.angle_beta   90.00
_cell.angle_gamma   90.00
#
_symmetry.space_group_name_H-M   'P 1'
#
loop_
_entity.id
_entity.type
_entity.pdbx_description
1 polymer ?
#
loop_
_entity_poly.entity_id
_entity_poly.type
_entity_poly.pdbx_seq_one_letter_code
_entity_poly.pdbx_strand_id
1 'polypeptide(L)'
;MKVVSVPLRLQIGAGLLLLAVPLVAFHVALVQRAPWWRLPLEDMGIAGGVVFLLLLPITFLMSRGRQWALHTTVILSGIWIALSGVLAIEARNPALGFFTVFLISFATTVLFWISKEMNRSYFNPGAEWFQGLPESIPEISCKIGFGGIAGGSETEQFWKQCRVARMDDEGAFVFCEQAVFGRDSLPVLRKSAKVEMIFSHKERQLRCQGKPIRLLHQNQGVGIRFTGLTPDISKELGDWVERLRGKGYVD
;
A
#
# COMPACT_ATOMS: atom_id res chain seq x y z
N MET A 1 3.84 -11.73 -7.88
CA MET A 1 2.68 -11.39 -7.02
C MET A 1 1.64 -10.66 -7.84
N LYS A 2 0.35 -10.96 -7.63
CA LYS A 2 -0.77 -10.30 -8.33
C LYS A 2 -1.60 -9.53 -7.31
N VAL A 3 -1.85 -8.24 -7.56
CA VAL A 3 -2.76 -7.43 -6.75
C VAL A 3 -4.19 -7.68 -7.24
N VAL A 4 -5.07 -8.08 -6.33
CA VAL A 4 -6.49 -8.41 -6.62
C VAL A 4 -7.35 -7.15 -6.47
N SER A 5 -7.12 -6.41 -5.40
CA SER A 5 -7.75 -5.12 -5.15
C SER A 5 -6.70 -4.16 -4.59
N VAL A 6 -6.78 -2.89 -4.99
CA VAL A 6 -5.88 -1.85 -4.48
C VAL A 6 -6.64 -1.14 -3.37
N PRO A 7 -6.07 -0.99 -2.16
CA PRO A 7 -6.73 -0.24 -1.10
C PRO A 7 -6.94 1.20 -1.56
N LEU A 8 -8.13 1.76 -1.29
CA LEU A 8 -8.50 3.12 -1.69
C LEU A 8 -7.49 4.16 -1.18
N ARG A 9 -6.93 3.96 0.03
CA ARG A 9 -5.92 4.85 0.61
C ARG A 9 -4.65 4.91 -0.24
N LEU A 10 -4.18 3.77 -0.76
CA LEU A 10 -3.05 3.74 -1.68
C LEU A 10 -3.37 4.41 -3.02
N GLN A 11 -4.60 4.25 -3.52
CA GLN A 11 -5.03 4.93 -4.75
C GLN A 11 -5.05 6.45 -4.56
N ILE A 12 -5.58 6.93 -3.44
CA ILE A 12 -5.58 8.36 -3.07
C ILE A 12 -4.14 8.85 -2.92
N GLY A 13 -3.29 8.14 -2.17
CA GLY A 13 -1.88 8.50 -2.00
C GLY A 13 -1.11 8.55 -3.32
N ALA A 14 -1.34 7.57 -4.21
CA ALA A 14 -0.77 7.58 -5.55
C ALA A 14 -1.32 8.73 -6.41
N GLY A 15 -2.61 9.06 -6.29
CA GLY A 15 -3.22 10.20 -6.95
C GLY A 15 -2.66 11.54 -6.46
N LEU A 16 -2.32 11.66 -5.17
CA LEU A 16 -1.70 12.86 -4.60
C LEU A 16 -0.33 13.16 -5.21
N LEU A 17 0.40 12.18 -5.73
CA LEU A 17 1.63 12.44 -6.49
C LEU A 17 1.38 13.27 -7.75
N LEU A 18 0.18 13.21 -8.34
CA LEU A 18 -0.17 14.04 -9.50
C LEU A 18 -0.31 15.53 -9.14
N LEU A 19 -0.41 15.88 -7.86
CA LEU A 19 -0.31 17.29 -7.42
C LEU A 19 1.09 17.87 -7.69
N ALA A 20 2.11 17.04 -7.94
CA ALA A 20 3.41 17.53 -8.40
C ALA A 20 3.31 18.28 -9.75
N VAL A 21 2.33 17.96 -10.61
CA VAL A 21 2.16 18.61 -11.92
C VAL A 21 1.86 20.11 -11.78
N PRO A 22 0.81 20.54 -11.07
CA PRO A 22 0.59 21.98 -10.85
C PRO A 22 1.70 22.63 -10.00
N LEU A 23 2.35 21.88 -9.09
CA LEU A 23 3.47 22.40 -8.30
C LEU A 23 4.69 22.72 -9.16
N VAL A 24 5.00 21.91 -10.18
CA VAL A 24 6.09 22.18 -11.13
C VAL A 24 5.77 23.38 -12.00
N ALA A 25 4.53 23.51 -12.47
CA ALA A 25 4.09 24.70 -13.19
C ALA A 25 4.29 25.97 -12.32
N PHE A 26 3.89 25.91 -11.04
CA PHE A 26 4.11 27.01 -10.11
C PHE A 26 5.61 27.29 -9.86
N HIS A 27 6.44 26.25 -9.78
CA HIS A 27 7.89 26.38 -9.65
C HIS A 27 8.49 27.17 -10.83
N VAL A 28 8.07 26.88 -12.07
CA VAL A 28 8.52 27.63 -13.27
C VAL A 28 8.16 29.12 -13.15
N ALA A 29 6.94 29.44 -12.75
CA ALA A 29 6.52 30.83 -12.57
C ALA A 29 7.37 31.58 -11.52
N LEU A 30 7.72 30.90 -10.41
CA LEU A 30 8.60 31.46 -9.38
C LEU A 30 10.04 31.66 -9.86
N VAL A 31 10.59 30.70 -10.61
CA VAL A 31 11.95 30.79 -11.17
C VAL A 31 12.05 31.95 -12.15
N GLN A 32 11.05 32.12 -13.02
CA GLN A 32 11.01 33.24 -13.98
C GLN A 32 10.63 34.59 -13.35
N ARG A 33 10.28 34.61 -12.06
CA ARG A 33 9.77 35.80 -11.35
C ARG A 33 8.62 36.48 -12.10
N ALA A 34 7.80 35.68 -12.76
CA ALA A 34 6.70 36.19 -13.56
C ALA A 34 5.65 36.82 -12.65
N PRO A 35 5.17 38.04 -12.95
CA PRO A 35 4.08 38.62 -12.18
C PRO A 35 2.80 37.83 -12.42
N TRP A 36 1.91 37.80 -11.42
CA TRP A 36 0.67 37.01 -11.45
C TRP A 36 -0.26 37.34 -12.63
N TRP A 37 -0.16 38.53 -13.23
CA TRP A 37 -0.93 38.94 -14.42
C TRP A 37 -0.28 38.57 -15.77
N ARG A 38 0.98 38.12 -15.80
CA ARG A 38 1.70 37.73 -17.02
C ARG A 38 2.50 36.45 -16.80
N LEU A 39 1.78 35.36 -16.61
CA LEU A 39 2.36 34.04 -16.39
C LEU A 39 2.92 33.43 -17.68
N PRO A 40 4.05 32.71 -17.62
CA PRO A 40 4.65 32.01 -18.76
C PRO A 40 3.93 30.69 -19.01
N LEU A 41 2.69 30.78 -19.51
CA LEU A 41 1.79 29.62 -19.65
C LEU A 41 2.38 28.50 -20.51
N GLU A 42 3.15 28.84 -21.53
CA GLU A 42 3.81 27.86 -22.42
C GLU A 42 4.84 27.02 -21.64
N ASP A 43 5.78 27.67 -20.94
CA ASP A 43 6.81 26.97 -20.15
C ASP A 43 6.20 26.18 -18.99
N MET A 44 5.17 26.74 -18.34
CA MET A 44 4.41 26.05 -17.28
C MET A 44 3.73 24.79 -17.83
N GLY A 45 3.13 24.89 -19.01
CA GLY A 45 2.45 23.78 -19.69
C GLY A 45 3.42 22.69 -20.13
N ILE A 46 4.56 23.06 -20.71
CA ILE A 46 5.61 22.12 -21.11
C ILE A 46 6.17 21.38 -19.89
N ALA A 47 6.56 22.12 -18.84
CA ALA A 47 7.11 21.51 -17.62
C ALA A 47 6.09 20.60 -16.92
N GLY A 48 4.84 21.06 -16.80
CA GLY A 48 3.75 20.25 -16.26
C GLY A 48 3.48 18.99 -17.08
N GLY A 49 3.47 19.10 -18.42
CA GLY A 49 3.26 17.99 -19.34
C GLY A 49 4.37 16.93 -19.24
N VAL A 50 5.62 17.35 -19.20
CA VAL A 50 6.78 16.44 -19.02
C VAL A 50 6.67 15.70 -17.70
N VAL A 51 6.38 16.40 -16.60
CA VAL A 51 6.26 15.78 -15.28
C VAL A 51 5.05 14.86 -15.19
N PHE A 52 3.93 15.22 -15.81
CA PHE A 52 2.75 14.35 -15.90
C PHE A 52 3.08 13.04 -16.64
N LEU A 53 3.75 13.12 -17.80
CA LEU A 53 4.15 11.94 -18.57
C LEU A 53 5.11 11.03 -17.81
N LEU A 54 5.97 11.61 -16.97
CA LEU A 54 6.93 10.88 -16.14
C LEU A 54 6.27 10.24 -14.91
N LEU A 55 5.33 10.94 -14.26
CA LEU A 55 4.65 10.47 -13.04
C LEU A 55 3.46 9.54 -13.31
N LEU A 56 2.77 9.65 -14.45
CA LEU A 56 1.66 8.76 -14.80
C LEU A 56 2.05 7.27 -14.77
N PRO A 57 3.14 6.81 -15.41
CA PRO A 57 3.52 5.39 -15.34
C PRO A 57 3.94 4.98 -13.93
N ILE A 58 4.60 5.87 -13.17
CA ILE A 58 5.04 5.60 -11.80
C ILE A 58 3.84 5.43 -10.88
N THR A 59 2.87 6.35 -10.92
CA THR A 59 1.63 6.29 -10.14
C THR A 59 0.81 5.04 -10.49
N PHE A 60 0.72 4.69 -11.78
CA PHE A 60 0.09 3.45 -12.22
C PHE A 60 0.80 2.21 -11.67
N LEU A 61 2.13 2.13 -11.75
CA LEU A 61 2.91 1.01 -11.24
C LEU A 61 2.87 0.90 -9.72
N MET A 62 2.82 2.04 -9.02
CA MET A 62 2.67 2.11 -7.58
C MET A 62 1.28 1.64 -7.15
N SER A 63 0.23 1.97 -7.91
CA SER A 63 -1.12 1.42 -7.70
C SER A 63 -1.16 -0.11 -7.88
N ARG A 64 -0.26 -0.68 -8.69
CA ARG A 64 -0.05 -2.13 -8.83
C ARG A 64 0.85 -2.73 -7.75
N GLY A 65 1.30 -1.94 -6.77
CA GLY A 65 2.06 -2.43 -5.62
C GLY A 65 3.51 -2.77 -5.90
N ARG A 66 4.11 -2.15 -6.93
CA ARG A 66 5.52 -2.32 -7.24
C ARG A 66 6.37 -1.45 -6.31
N GLN A 67 7.16 -2.08 -5.43
CA GLN A 67 8.02 -1.38 -4.46
C GLN A 67 9.10 -0.51 -5.11
N TRP A 68 9.67 -0.94 -6.23
CA TRP A 68 10.65 -0.15 -6.96
C TRP A 68 10.10 1.22 -7.41
N ALA A 69 8.79 1.33 -7.66
CA ALA A 69 8.17 2.61 -8.04
C ALA A 69 8.30 3.63 -6.91
N LEU A 70 8.18 3.21 -5.64
CA LEU A 70 8.38 4.07 -4.48
C LEU A 70 9.82 4.60 -4.44
N HIS A 71 10.81 3.73 -4.63
CA HIS A 71 12.21 4.15 -4.68
C HIS A 71 12.47 5.16 -5.80
N THR A 72 11.91 4.93 -7.00
CA THR A 72 12.00 5.89 -8.10
C THR A 72 11.37 7.23 -7.73
N THR A 73 10.18 7.24 -7.09
CA THR A 73 9.55 8.48 -6.64
C THR A 73 10.40 9.21 -5.60
N VAL A 74 10.99 8.50 -4.63
CA VAL A 74 11.88 9.08 -3.62
C VAL A 74 13.08 9.76 -4.27
N ILE A 75 13.73 9.09 -5.24
CA ILE A 75 14.87 9.63 -5.97
C ILE A 75 14.48 10.88 -6.77
N LEU A 76 13.38 10.82 -7.53
CA LEU A 76 12.90 11.95 -8.33
C LEU A 76 12.54 13.15 -7.46
N SER A 77 11.84 12.94 -6.35
CA SER A 77 11.52 14.00 -5.39
C SER A 77 12.78 14.58 -4.75
N GLY A 78 13.76 13.75 -4.40
CA GLY A 78 15.04 14.19 -3.84
C GLY A 78 15.83 15.05 -4.82
N ILE A 79 15.91 14.64 -6.09
CA ILE A 79 16.54 15.42 -7.17
C ILE A 79 15.82 16.76 -7.34
N TRP A 80 14.49 16.77 -7.40
CA TRP A 80 13.72 17.99 -7.58
C TRP A 80 13.92 18.97 -6.42
N ILE A 81 13.85 18.50 -5.17
CA ILE A 81 14.10 19.31 -3.97
C ILE A 81 15.52 19.88 -3.97
N ALA A 82 16.53 19.07 -4.31
CA ALA A 82 17.91 19.51 -4.36
C ALA A 82 18.11 20.61 -5.41
N LEU A 83 17.57 20.42 -6.63
CA LEU A 83 17.63 21.43 -7.69
C LEU A 83 16.92 22.73 -7.30
N SER A 84 15.72 22.64 -6.71
CA SER A 84 15.01 23.82 -6.21
C SER A 84 15.80 24.55 -5.12
N GLY A 85 16.47 23.82 -4.23
CA GLY A 85 17.33 24.40 -3.19
C GLY A 85 18.55 25.13 -3.76
N VAL A 86 19.26 24.52 -4.73
CA VAL A 86 20.39 25.15 -5.42
C VAL A 86 19.94 26.43 -6.13
N LEU A 87 18.83 26.35 -6.90
CA LEU A 87 18.28 27.52 -7.59
C LEU A 87 17.85 28.64 -6.63
N ALA A 88 17.30 28.29 -5.46
CA ALA A 88 16.93 29.27 -4.45
C ALA A 88 18.15 30.05 -3.91
N ILE A 89 19.26 29.35 -3.67
CA ILE A 89 20.52 29.93 -3.19
C ILE A 89 21.15 30.80 -4.27
N GLU A 90 21.28 30.29 -5.49
CA GLU A 90 21.90 31.00 -6.62
C GLU A 90 21.11 32.25 -7.01
N ALA A 91 19.77 32.13 -7.12
CA ALA A 91 18.91 33.25 -7.51
C ALA A 91 18.68 34.25 -6.37
N ARG A 92 19.15 33.96 -5.14
CA ARG A 92 18.90 34.73 -3.91
C ARG A 92 17.43 35.10 -3.75
N ASN A 93 16.54 34.17 -4.08
CA ASN A 93 15.10 34.41 -4.12
C ASN A 93 14.42 33.74 -2.91
N PRO A 94 13.94 34.50 -1.91
CA PRO A 94 13.32 33.93 -0.72
C PRO A 94 12.05 33.14 -1.04
N ALA A 95 11.30 33.50 -2.09
CA ALA A 95 10.11 32.77 -2.51
C ALA A 95 10.43 31.34 -2.94
N LEU A 96 11.55 31.13 -3.65
CA LEU A 96 12.04 29.78 -3.99
C LEU A 96 12.49 29.00 -2.75
N GLY A 97 13.06 29.69 -1.76
CA GLY A 97 13.39 29.10 -0.46
C GLY A 97 12.15 28.57 0.26
N PHE A 98 11.11 29.39 0.42
CA PHE A 98 9.84 28.97 1.00
C PHE A 98 9.18 27.83 0.22
N PHE A 99 9.21 27.91 -1.11
CA PHE A 99 8.70 26.84 -1.97
C PHE A 99 9.46 25.52 -1.76
N THR A 100 10.78 25.56 -1.59
CA THR A 100 11.60 24.37 -1.33
C THR A 100 11.25 23.73 0.01
N VAL A 101 11.06 24.53 1.07
CA VAL A 101 10.63 24.01 2.39
C VAL A 101 9.23 23.39 2.29
N PHE A 102 8.32 24.02 1.55
CA PHE A 102 7.00 23.45 1.26
C PHE A 102 7.11 22.12 0.52
N LEU A 103 7.94 22.03 -0.52
CA LEU A 103 8.17 20.78 -1.27
C LEU A 103 8.72 19.67 -0.37
N ILE A 104 9.65 19.98 0.54
CA ILE A 104 10.16 19.01 1.51
C ILE A 104 9.01 18.47 2.35
N SER A 105 8.24 19.36 3.00
CA SER A 105 7.11 18.97 3.86
C SER A 105 6.05 18.14 3.12
N PHE A 106 5.69 18.58 1.91
CA PHE A 106 4.74 17.87 1.04
C PHE A 106 5.27 16.48 0.67
N ALA A 107 6.49 16.40 0.14
CA ALA A 107 7.09 15.15 -0.31
C ALA A 107 7.26 14.18 0.85
N THR A 108 7.75 14.62 2.01
CA THR A 108 7.90 13.76 3.19
C THR A 108 6.58 13.21 3.66
N THR A 109 5.52 14.05 3.73
CA THR A 109 4.19 13.62 4.19
C THR A 109 3.59 12.59 3.24
N VAL A 110 3.61 12.87 1.93
CA VAL A 110 3.04 11.97 0.91
C VAL A 110 3.83 10.67 0.82
N LEU A 111 5.17 10.73 0.78
CA LEU A 111 6.02 9.55 0.70
C LEU A 111 5.95 8.70 1.98
N PHE A 112 5.88 9.31 3.16
CA PHE A 112 5.69 8.60 4.42
C PHE A 112 4.35 7.86 4.42
N TRP A 113 3.27 8.52 4.00
CA TRP A 113 1.96 7.89 3.93
C TRP A 113 1.93 6.70 2.93
N ILE A 114 2.45 6.90 1.71
CA ILE A 114 2.54 5.84 0.70
C ILE A 114 3.41 4.69 1.21
N SER A 115 4.57 4.99 1.79
CA SER A 115 5.48 4.00 2.35
C SER A 115 4.80 3.17 3.44
N LYS A 116 4.08 3.82 4.36
CA LYS A 116 3.30 3.14 5.40
C LYS A 116 2.28 2.19 4.80
N GLU A 117 1.52 2.62 3.80
CA GLU A 117 0.48 1.80 3.16
C GLU A 117 1.08 0.62 2.37
N MET A 118 2.20 0.83 1.67
CA MET A 118 2.90 -0.21 0.92
C MET A 118 3.61 -1.23 1.83
N ASN A 119 3.97 -0.83 3.05
CA ASN A 119 4.60 -1.69 4.05
C ASN A 119 3.60 -2.38 4.98
N ARG A 120 2.28 -2.20 4.78
CA ARG A 120 1.25 -2.93 5.53
C ARG A 120 1.38 -4.43 5.34
N SER A 121 0.99 -5.18 6.37
CA SER A 121 1.19 -6.63 6.45
C SER A 121 0.51 -7.38 5.31
N TYR A 122 -0.71 -6.98 4.95
CA TYR A 122 -1.45 -7.59 3.84
C TYR A 122 -0.87 -7.26 2.44
N PHE A 123 0.05 -6.29 2.33
CA PHE A 123 0.60 -5.85 1.06
C PHE A 123 2.05 -6.30 0.85
N ASN A 124 2.85 -6.29 1.91
CA ASN A 124 4.21 -6.80 1.90
C ASN A 124 4.35 -7.95 2.92
N PRO A 125 4.54 -9.20 2.45
CA PRO A 125 4.74 -10.33 3.36
C PRO A 125 6.08 -10.27 4.12
N GLY A 126 6.97 -9.31 3.82
CA GLY A 126 8.29 -9.21 4.44
C GLY A 126 9.31 -10.22 3.92
N ALA A 127 8.90 -11.11 3.01
CA ALA A 127 9.78 -12.09 2.40
C ALA A 127 10.69 -11.43 1.35
N GLU A 128 12.00 -11.43 1.61
CA GLU A 128 13.00 -11.23 0.57
C GLU A 128 12.89 -12.38 -0.45
N TRP A 129 13.03 -12.07 -1.75
CA TRP A 129 12.84 -13.01 -2.86
C TRP A 129 13.69 -14.30 -2.74
N PHE A 130 14.74 -14.29 -1.90
CA PHE A 130 15.74 -15.35 -1.80
C PHE A 130 15.64 -16.25 -0.55
N GLN A 131 14.73 -15.98 0.40
CA GLN A 131 14.62 -16.75 1.65
C GLN A 131 13.32 -17.58 1.71
N GLY A 132 13.20 -18.60 0.86
CA GLY A 132 12.15 -19.62 0.99
C GLY A 132 10.72 -19.07 1.18
N LEU A 133 9.85 -19.87 1.81
CA LEU A 133 8.58 -19.35 2.35
C LEU A 133 8.92 -18.65 3.68
N PRO A 134 8.39 -17.44 3.96
CA PRO A 134 8.69 -16.74 5.21
C PRO A 134 8.28 -17.59 6.41
N GLU A 135 9.08 -17.52 7.47
CA GLU A 135 8.79 -18.21 8.72
C GLU A 135 7.42 -17.78 9.23
N SER A 136 6.58 -18.76 9.56
CA SER A 136 5.29 -18.49 10.17
C SER A 136 5.48 -18.01 11.59
N ILE A 137 4.66 -17.06 12.04
CA ILE A 137 4.65 -16.66 13.45
C ILE A 137 4.37 -17.91 14.30
N PRO A 138 5.31 -18.32 15.17
CA PRO A 138 5.16 -19.56 15.93
C PRO A 138 3.94 -19.46 16.85
N GLU A 139 3.29 -20.60 17.09
CA GLU A 139 2.09 -20.74 17.93
C GLU A 139 0.80 -20.09 17.38
N ILE A 140 0.81 -19.47 16.20
CA ILE A 140 -0.40 -18.94 15.56
C ILE A 140 -0.86 -19.88 14.44
N SER A 141 -2.10 -20.36 14.55
CA SER A 141 -2.78 -21.05 13.46
C SER A 141 -3.91 -20.18 12.92
N CYS A 142 -4.06 -20.15 11.60
CA CYS A 142 -5.18 -19.47 10.94
C CYS A 142 -6.02 -20.49 10.18
N LYS A 143 -7.34 -20.35 10.27
CA LYS A 143 -8.27 -21.06 9.39
C LYS A 143 -9.04 -20.03 8.58
N ILE A 144 -9.09 -20.22 7.27
CA ILE A 144 -9.80 -19.35 6.34
C ILE A 144 -10.99 -20.10 5.78
N GLY A 145 -12.18 -19.56 6.00
CA GLY A 145 -13.44 -20.03 5.43
C GLY A 145 -13.76 -19.24 4.17
N PHE A 146 -13.89 -19.95 3.04
CA PHE A 146 -14.36 -19.37 1.79
C PHE A 146 -15.86 -19.59 1.67
N GLY A 147 -16.63 -18.51 1.75
CA GLY A 147 -18.08 -18.57 1.49
C GLY A 147 -18.33 -18.86 0.01
N GLY A 148 -18.95 -19.99 -0.30
CA GLY A 148 -19.37 -20.33 -1.65
C GLY A 148 -20.45 -19.36 -2.14
N ILE A 149 -20.12 -18.52 -3.12
CA ILE A 149 -21.13 -17.84 -3.94
C ILE A 149 -21.23 -18.62 -5.25
N ALA A 150 -22.05 -19.66 -5.25
CA ALA A 150 -22.56 -20.29 -6.46
C ALA A 150 -23.92 -20.94 -6.16
N GLY A 151 -25.00 -20.18 -6.39
CA GLY A 151 -26.34 -20.72 -6.63
C GLY A 151 -26.96 -21.61 -5.54
N GLY A 152 -27.66 -20.99 -4.58
CA GLY A 152 -28.92 -21.50 -4.05
C GLY A 152 -28.94 -22.76 -3.17
N SER A 153 -27.80 -23.39 -2.86
CA SER A 153 -27.73 -24.54 -1.96
C SER A 153 -26.72 -24.25 -0.85
N GLU A 154 -27.07 -24.53 0.40
CA GLU A 154 -26.22 -24.43 1.59
C GLU A 154 -24.87 -25.11 1.33
N THR A 155 -23.89 -24.33 0.87
CA THR A 155 -22.61 -24.87 0.44
C THR A 155 -21.68 -24.87 1.64
N GLU A 156 -21.24 -26.07 2.03
CA GLU A 156 -20.28 -26.31 3.12
C GLU A 156 -19.15 -25.27 3.12
N GLN A 157 -18.99 -24.55 4.24
CA GLN A 157 -17.85 -23.67 4.44
C GLN A 157 -16.58 -24.52 4.45
N PHE A 158 -15.78 -24.42 3.39
CA PHE A 158 -14.49 -25.10 3.33
C PHE A 158 -13.44 -24.29 4.11
N TRP A 159 -13.02 -24.83 5.25
CA TRP A 159 -11.97 -24.24 6.09
C TRP A 159 -10.60 -24.75 5.66
N LYS A 160 -9.73 -23.85 5.18
CA LYS A 160 -8.32 -24.16 4.92
C LYS A 160 -7.44 -23.71 6.08
N GLN A 161 -6.57 -24.62 6.53
CA GLN A 161 -5.51 -24.26 7.47
C GLN A 161 -4.41 -23.49 6.75
N CYS A 162 -4.05 -22.35 7.31
CA CYS A 162 -3.04 -21.45 6.78
C CYS A 162 -2.12 -20.98 7.92
N ARG A 163 -0.88 -20.73 7.57
CA ARG A 163 0.16 -20.18 8.42
C ARG A 163 0.16 -18.66 8.31
N VAL A 164 0.24 -17.94 9.43
CA VAL A 164 0.31 -16.48 9.43
C VAL A 164 1.77 -16.07 9.31
N ALA A 165 2.12 -15.31 8.27
CA ALA A 165 3.48 -14.77 8.13
C ALA A 165 3.59 -13.38 8.75
N ARG A 166 2.58 -12.52 8.57
CA ARG A 166 2.57 -11.17 9.12
C ARG A 166 1.16 -10.73 9.45
N MET A 167 0.99 -9.95 10.51
CA MET A 167 -0.30 -9.45 10.96
C MET A 167 -0.14 -8.07 11.59
N ASP A 168 -1.05 -7.15 11.25
CA ASP A 168 -1.18 -5.83 11.87
C ASP A 168 -2.64 -5.54 12.21
N ASP A 169 -2.92 -4.30 12.63
CA ASP A 169 -4.23 -3.78 12.98
C ASP A 169 -5.22 -3.71 11.78
N GLU A 170 -4.72 -3.74 10.55
CA GLU A 170 -5.52 -3.58 9.34
C GLU A 170 -5.65 -4.86 8.51
N GLY A 171 -4.75 -5.83 8.68
CA GLY A 171 -4.81 -7.09 7.94
C GLY A 171 -3.70 -8.07 8.28
N ALA A 172 -3.70 -9.18 7.56
CA ALA A 172 -2.73 -10.24 7.70
C ALA A 172 -2.28 -10.78 6.33
N PHE A 173 -1.08 -11.32 6.28
CA PHE A 173 -0.60 -12.14 5.19
C PHE A 173 -0.48 -13.58 5.65
N VAL A 174 -1.12 -14.48 4.92
CA VAL A 174 -1.26 -15.88 5.27
C VAL A 174 -0.80 -16.76 4.11
N PHE A 175 -0.12 -17.85 4.44
CA PHE A 175 0.36 -18.87 3.53
C PHE A 175 -0.43 -20.15 3.74
N CYS A 176 -0.80 -20.84 2.68
CA CYS A 176 -1.53 -22.10 2.80
C CYS A 176 -0.71 -23.19 2.12
N GLU A 177 -0.56 -24.33 2.79
CA GLU A 177 0.33 -25.43 2.37
C GLU A 177 -0.11 -26.07 1.06
N GLN A 178 -1.41 -26.07 0.81
CA GLN A 178 -1.99 -26.45 -0.47
C GLN A 178 -2.42 -25.19 -1.21
N ALA A 179 -2.25 -25.17 -2.54
CA ALA A 179 -2.73 -24.08 -3.38
C ALA A 179 -4.16 -23.72 -2.97
N VAL A 180 -4.34 -22.47 -2.54
CA VAL A 180 -5.62 -22.03 -1.96
C VAL A 180 -6.74 -22.20 -2.97
N PHE A 181 -6.40 -22.13 -4.26
CA PHE A 181 -7.31 -22.28 -5.38
C PHE A 181 -6.71 -23.25 -6.40
N GLY A 182 -7.48 -24.27 -6.80
CA GLY A 182 -7.25 -24.98 -8.05
C GLY A 182 -7.37 -24.03 -9.25
N ARG A 183 -6.93 -24.45 -10.45
CA ARG A 183 -7.01 -23.62 -11.68
C ARG A 183 -8.41 -23.02 -11.91
N ASP A 184 -9.46 -23.70 -11.44
CA ASP A 184 -10.86 -23.32 -11.64
C ASP A 184 -11.51 -22.49 -10.52
N SER A 185 -10.82 -22.25 -9.39
CA SER A 185 -11.38 -21.49 -8.24
C SER A 185 -10.91 -20.03 -8.15
N LEU A 186 -10.08 -19.60 -9.10
CA LEU A 186 -9.73 -18.19 -9.34
C LEU A 186 -10.93 -17.22 -9.54
N PRO A 187 -12.11 -17.64 -10.07
CA PRO A 187 -13.27 -16.75 -10.19
C PRO A 187 -13.96 -16.45 -8.85
N VAL A 188 -13.79 -17.30 -7.82
CA VAL A 188 -14.45 -17.15 -6.51
C VAL A 188 -13.80 -16.05 -5.67
N LEU A 189 -12.50 -15.78 -5.90
CA LEU A 189 -11.80 -14.59 -5.40
C LEU A 189 -12.05 -13.33 -6.24
N ARG A 190 -13.19 -13.24 -6.94
CA ARG A 190 -13.62 -11.95 -7.49
C ARG A 190 -13.64 -10.92 -6.35
N LYS A 191 -13.27 -9.68 -6.70
CA LYS A 191 -13.01 -8.48 -5.87
C LYS A 191 -13.94 -8.18 -4.67
N SER A 192 -14.99 -8.96 -4.45
CA SER A 192 -16.08 -8.74 -3.50
C SER A 192 -16.32 -9.89 -2.52
N ALA A 193 -15.69 -11.06 -2.68
CA ALA A 193 -15.88 -12.17 -1.75
C ALA A 193 -15.22 -11.86 -0.41
N LYS A 194 -16.03 -11.68 0.64
CA LYS A 194 -15.55 -11.63 2.02
C LYS A 194 -15.11 -13.03 2.42
N VAL A 195 -13.98 -13.12 3.11
CA VAL A 195 -13.49 -14.36 3.70
C VAL A 195 -13.62 -14.26 5.22
N GLU A 196 -14.04 -15.36 5.84
CA GLU A 196 -13.99 -15.48 7.30
C GLU A 196 -12.65 -16.06 7.71
N MET A 197 -12.09 -15.53 8.79
CA MET A 197 -10.81 -15.96 9.34
C MET A 197 -10.97 -16.21 10.83
N ILE A 198 -10.35 -17.29 11.29
CA ILE A 198 -10.22 -17.61 12.71
C ILE A 198 -8.72 -17.72 12.99
N PHE A 199 -8.21 -16.82 13.81
CA PHE A 199 -6.85 -16.86 14.33
C PHE A 199 -6.85 -17.49 15.70
N SER A 200 -6.05 -18.54 15.90
CA SER A 200 -5.94 -19.23 17.18
C SER A 200 -4.51 -19.17 17.68
N HIS A 201 -4.33 -18.73 18.92
CA HIS A 201 -3.06 -18.69 19.61
C HIS A 201 -3.29 -19.11 21.07
N LYS A 202 -2.75 -20.27 21.44
CA LYS A 202 -3.04 -20.95 22.71
C LYS A 202 -4.56 -21.18 22.86
N GLU A 203 -5.16 -20.76 23.98
CA GLU A 203 -6.59 -20.93 24.28
C GLU A 203 -7.49 -19.82 23.71
N ARG A 204 -6.91 -18.79 23.08
CA ARG A 204 -7.69 -17.67 22.54
C ARG A 204 -7.92 -17.85 21.05
N GLN A 205 -9.08 -17.39 20.60
CA GLN A 205 -9.46 -17.36 19.20
C GLN A 205 -10.04 -15.99 18.85
N LEU A 206 -9.58 -15.43 17.74
CA LEU A 206 -10.10 -14.19 17.17
C LEU A 206 -10.77 -14.52 15.84
N ARG A 207 -12.08 -14.26 15.74
CA ARG A 207 -12.84 -14.42 14.49
C ARG A 207 -13.06 -13.05 13.85
N CYS A 208 -12.68 -12.92 12.58
CA CYS A 208 -12.90 -11.69 11.83
C CYS A 208 -13.18 -11.96 10.36
N GLN A 209 -13.69 -10.94 9.68
CA GLN A 209 -13.93 -10.96 8.24
C GLN A 209 -12.88 -10.11 7.52
N GLY A 210 -12.53 -10.50 6.30
CA GLY A 210 -11.59 -9.74 5.49
C GLY A 210 -11.85 -9.81 4.00
N LYS A 211 -11.13 -8.96 3.27
CA LYS A 211 -11.11 -8.95 1.81
C LYS A 211 -9.71 -9.25 1.29
N PRO A 212 -9.57 -10.16 0.31
CA PRO A 212 -8.29 -10.46 -0.31
C PRO A 212 -7.80 -9.25 -1.13
N ILE A 213 -6.59 -8.79 -0.82
CA ILE A 213 -5.91 -7.66 -1.46
C ILE A 213 -4.84 -8.17 -2.44
N ARG A 214 -4.04 -9.15 -2.02
CA ARG A 214 -2.85 -9.59 -2.76
C ARG A 214 -2.77 -11.11 -2.80
N LEU A 215 -2.28 -11.66 -3.91
CA LEU A 215 -2.00 -13.08 -4.08
C LEU A 215 -0.54 -13.30 -4.45
N LEU A 216 0.07 -14.30 -3.82
CA LEU A 216 1.38 -14.80 -4.18
C LEU A 216 1.29 -15.66 -5.45
N HIS A 217 2.43 -15.87 -6.11
CA HIS A 217 2.52 -16.78 -7.26
C HIS A 217 2.07 -18.20 -6.84
N GLN A 218 1.45 -18.95 -7.76
CA GLN A 218 0.86 -20.27 -7.49
C GLN A 218 -0.23 -20.30 -6.39
N ASN A 219 -0.77 -19.15 -5.98
CA ASN A 219 -1.83 -19.04 -4.97
C ASN A 219 -1.48 -19.70 -3.62
N GLN A 220 -0.19 -19.73 -3.26
CA GLN A 220 0.27 -20.30 -1.98
C GLN A 220 0.19 -19.29 -0.82
N GLY A 221 -0.09 -18.01 -1.11
CA GLY A 221 -0.23 -16.98 -0.09
C GLY A 221 -1.22 -15.89 -0.48
N VAL A 222 -1.89 -15.33 0.52
CA VAL A 222 -2.95 -14.32 0.38
C VAL A 222 -2.73 -13.22 1.41
N GLY A 223 -2.72 -11.97 0.95
CA GLY A 223 -2.82 -10.80 1.80
C GLY A 223 -4.27 -10.40 1.95
N ILE A 224 -4.78 -10.34 3.17
CA ILE A 224 -6.18 -10.11 3.50
C ILE A 224 -6.28 -8.87 4.40
N ARG A 225 -7.10 -7.90 4.00
CA ARG A 225 -7.42 -6.72 4.80
C ARG A 225 -8.68 -6.99 5.61
N PHE A 226 -8.67 -6.69 6.90
CA PHE A 226 -9.84 -6.84 7.77
C PHE A 226 -10.95 -5.85 7.37
N THR A 227 -12.20 -6.31 7.47
CA THR A 227 -13.38 -5.51 7.12
C THR A 227 -14.54 -5.82 8.06
N GLY A 228 -15.40 -4.84 8.33
CA GLY A 228 -16.58 -5.04 9.18
C GLY A 228 -16.23 -5.27 10.66
N LEU A 229 -15.11 -4.73 11.12
CA LEU A 229 -14.71 -4.78 12.52
C LEU A 229 -15.64 -3.89 13.35
N THR A 230 -16.33 -4.46 14.34
CA THR A 230 -16.99 -3.68 15.39
C THR A 230 -15.93 -3.10 16.33
N PRO A 231 -16.24 -2.04 17.11
CA PRO A 231 -15.29 -1.47 18.06
C PRO A 231 -14.68 -2.51 19.02
N ASP A 232 -15.49 -3.47 19.47
CA ASP A 232 -15.05 -4.54 20.37
C ASP A 232 -14.04 -5.48 19.70
N ILE A 233 -14.32 -5.93 18.47
CA ILE A 233 -13.40 -6.78 17.70
C ILE A 233 -12.13 -6.00 17.34
N SER A 234 -12.25 -4.70 17.04
CA SER A 234 -11.11 -3.84 16.75
C SER A 234 -10.19 -3.70 17.96
N LYS A 235 -10.76 -3.57 19.17
CA LYS A 235 -9.99 -3.54 20.41
C LYS A 235 -9.32 -4.89 20.67
N GLU A 236 -10.07 -5.99 20.54
CA GLU A 236 -9.54 -7.34 20.72
C GLU A 236 -8.41 -7.65 19.74
N LEU A 237 -8.54 -7.23 18.48
CA LEU A 237 -7.50 -7.31 17.47
C LEU A 237 -6.26 -6.48 17.86
N GLY A 238 -6.47 -5.26 18.37
CA GLY A 238 -5.39 -4.41 18.89
C GLY A 238 -4.63 -5.09 20.03
N ASP A 239 -5.33 -5.56 21.05
CA ASP A 239 -4.77 -6.30 22.19
C ASP A 239 -4.03 -7.57 21.72
N TRP A 240 -4.53 -8.23 20.69
CA TRP A 240 -3.90 -9.40 20.08
C TRP A 240 -2.57 -9.03 19.41
N VAL A 241 -2.56 -8.01 18.56
CA VAL A 241 -1.37 -7.53 17.85
C VAL A 241 -0.32 -7.01 18.82
N GLU A 242 -0.71 -6.26 19.86
CA GLU A 242 0.22 -5.77 20.89
C GLU A 242 0.91 -6.91 21.63
N ARG A 243 0.22 -8.02 21.91
CA ARG A 243 0.85 -9.20 22.51
C ARG A 243 1.84 -9.87 21.59
N LEU A 244 1.53 -9.96 20.30
CA LEU A 244 2.45 -10.52 19.31
C LEU A 244 3.70 -9.64 19.18
N ARG A 245 3.52 -8.31 19.20
CA ARG A 245 4.62 -7.35 19.25
C ARG A 245 5.44 -7.48 20.54
N GLY A 246 4.80 -7.65 21.69
CA GLY A 246 5.48 -7.88 22.96
C GLY A 246 6.32 -9.17 23.00
N LYS A 247 6.02 -10.14 22.13
CA LYS A 247 6.82 -11.35 21.93
C LYS A 247 7.89 -11.23 20.83
N GLY A 248 7.97 -10.09 20.13
CA GLY A 248 8.92 -9.86 19.04
C GLY A 248 8.51 -10.47 17.69
N TYR A 249 7.23 -10.82 17.50
CA TYR A 249 6.75 -11.44 16.24
C TYR A 249 6.17 -10.44 15.24
N VAL A 250 5.94 -9.19 15.66
CA VAL A 250 5.33 -8.14 14.83
C VAL A 250 6.07 -6.82 15.07
N ASP A 251 6.70 -6.31 14.02
CA ASP A 251 7.27 -4.96 13.96
C ASP A 251 6.21 -3.92 13.52
#